data_AF-A0A2E6GAX9-F1
#
_entry.id   AF-A0A2E6GAX9-F1
#
_cell.length_a   1.000
_cell.length_b   1.000
_cell.length_c   1.000
_cell.angle_alpha   90.00
_cell.angle_beta   90.00
_cell.angle_gamma   90.00
#
_symmetry.space_group_name_H-M   'P 1'
#
loop_
_entity.id
_entity.type
_entity.pdbx_description
1 polymer ?
#
loop_
_entity_poly.entity_id
_entity_poly.type
_entity_poly.pdbx_seq_one_letter_code
_entity_poly.pdbx_strand_id
1 'polypeptide(L)'
;MGDDDLLTINRISPENAELYFIQPKDGEVFKNDKPIIVQFGLRGMGVAPAGVAIAETGHHHLLINQRSLPDLLKPIPASAEILHFGGGQTEAQLTLPSGKHTLQLLLGNQYHLPHIPPLISELITIVVH
;
A
#
# COMPACT_ATOMS: atom_id res chain seq x y z
N MET A 1 -18.34 -24.90 -8.81
CA MET A 1 -17.59 -23.70 -8.40
C MET A 1 -16.52 -24.19 -7.45
N GLY A 2 -15.29 -24.32 -7.95
CA GLY A 2 -14.19 -24.92 -7.21
C GLY A 2 -13.46 -23.86 -6.38
N ASP A 3 -12.75 -24.32 -5.36
CA ASP A 3 -12.04 -23.50 -4.37
C ASP A 3 -10.99 -22.55 -4.98
N ASP A 4 -10.59 -22.79 -6.23
CA ASP A 4 -9.74 -21.90 -7.05
C ASP A 4 -10.37 -20.52 -7.27
N ASP A 5 -11.70 -20.43 -7.31
CA ASP A 5 -12.41 -19.18 -7.62
C ASP A 5 -12.20 -18.14 -6.52
N LEU A 6 -12.17 -18.56 -5.24
CA LEU A 6 -11.97 -17.69 -4.07
C LEU A 6 -10.59 -17.02 -4.04
N LEU A 7 -9.57 -17.62 -4.65
CA LEU A 7 -8.21 -17.05 -4.75
C LEU A 7 -8.06 -16.10 -5.96
N THR A 8 -9.05 -16.05 -6.85
CA THR A 8 -9.06 -15.21 -8.06
C THR A 8 -10.07 -14.05 -8.04
N ILE A 9 -11.05 -14.03 -7.13
CA ILE A 9 -12.06 -12.95 -7.10
C ILE A 9 -11.40 -11.60 -6.81
N ASN A 10 -11.67 -10.61 -7.66
CA ASN A 10 -11.28 -9.22 -7.49
C ASN A 10 -9.75 -9.01 -7.45
N ARG A 11 -9.04 -9.66 -8.37
CA ARG A 11 -7.59 -9.50 -8.52
C ARG A 11 -7.17 -8.75 -9.77
N ILE A 12 -8.06 -8.50 -10.74
CA ILE A 12 -7.71 -7.77 -11.96
C ILE A 12 -7.63 -6.26 -11.65
N SER A 13 -6.51 -5.63 -12.00
CA SER A 13 -6.41 -4.16 -12.01
C SER A 13 -6.57 -3.62 -13.44
N PRO A 14 -7.28 -2.51 -13.64
CA PRO A 14 -7.39 -1.86 -14.94
C PRO A 14 -6.05 -1.30 -15.45
N GLU A 15 -5.86 -1.24 -16.78
CA GLU A 15 -4.59 -0.78 -17.39
C GLU A 15 -4.15 0.63 -16.96
N ASN A 16 -5.10 1.52 -16.68
CA ASN A 16 -4.83 2.91 -16.26
C ASN A 16 -4.91 3.11 -14.74
N ALA A 17 -4.97 2.01 -13.97
CA ALA A 17 -4.95 2.10 -12.53
C ALA A 17 -3.56 2.49 -12.02
N GLU A 18 -3.52 3.35 -11.02
CA GLU A 18 -2.27 3.89 -10.49
C GLU A 18 -2.38 4.07 -8.99
N LEU A 19 -1.33 3.66 -8.28
CA LEU A 19 -1.17 3.84 -6.85
C LEU A 19 0.02 4.77 -6.61
N TYR A 20 -0.18 5.84 -5.83
CA TYR A 20 0.83 6.89 -5.68
C TYR A 20 0.77 7.58 -4.32
N PHE A 21 1.84 8.27 -3.94
CA PHE A 21 1.84 9.14 -2.78
C PHE A 21 1.30 10.53 -3.15
N ILE A 22 0.26 10.96 -2.44
CA ILE A 22 -0.14 12.37 -2.44
C ILE A 22 0.91 13.15 -1.64
N GLN A 23 1.25 12.66 -0.45
CA GLN A 23 2.39 13.10 0.35
C GLN A 23 2.90 11.94 1.22
N PRO A 24 4.17 11.93 1.66
CA PRO A 24 5.21 12.90 1.34
C PRO A 24 5.68 12.78 -0.11
N LYS A 25 6.42 13.79 -0.58
CA LYS A 25 7.13 13.71 -1.87
C LYS A 25 8.50 13.05 -1.70
N ASP A 26 9.02 12.50 -2.79
CA ASP A 26 10.39 11.97 -2.79
C ASP A 26 11.39 13.08 -2.43
N GLY A 27 12.35 12.74 -1.57
CA GLY A 27 13.36 13.65 -1.02
C GLY A 27 12.88 14.57 0.10
N GLU A 28 11.62 14.48 0.54
CA GLU A 28 11.10 15.37 1.58
C GLU A 28 11.76 15.12 2.94
N VAL A 29 11.98 16.21 3.69
CA VAL A 29 12.73 16.22 4.95
C VAL A 29 11.81 16.66 6.10
N PHE A 30 11.78 15.86 7.16
CA PHE A 30 10.95 16.06 8.35
C PHE A 30 11.80 16.21 9.60
N LYS A 31 11.25 16.90 10.60
CA LYS A 31 11.74 16.88 11.97
C LYS A 31 11.06 15.75 12.74
N ASN A 32 11.74 15.15 13.70
CA ASN A 32 11.21 14.08 14.55
C ASN A 32 10.28 14.56 15.68
N ASP A 33 9.94 15.85 15.73
CA ASP A 33 9.09 16.44 16.76
C ASP A 33 7.59 16.27 16.47
N LYS A 34 7.21 15.84 15.26
CA LYS A 34 5.82 15.63 14.84
C LYS A 34 5.67 14.40 13.95
N PRO A 35 4.51 13.72 13.97
CA PRO A 35 4.22 12.67 13.01
C PRO A 35 4.21 13.18 11.57
N ILE A 36 4.72 12.36 10.66
CA ILE A 36 4.66 12.57 9.22
C ILE A 36 3.27 12.17 8.74
N ILE A 37 2.56 13.08 8.09
CA ILE A 37 1.30 12.75 7.44
C ILE A 37 1.63 12.09 6.10
N VAL A 38 1.20 10.84 5.94
CA VAL A 38 1.35 10.06 4.71
C VAL A 38 -0.04 9.88 4.10
N GLN A 39 -0.24 10.36 2.88
CA GLN A 39 -1.51 10.29 2.16
C GLN A 39 -1.36 9.49 0.88
N PHE A 40 -2.28 8.56 0.69
CA PHE A 40 -2.29 7.58 -0.39
C PHE A 40 -3.27 8.03 -1.47
N GLY A 41 -2.82 7.97 -2.72
CA GLY A 41 -3.64 8.21 -3.90
C GLY A 41 -3.86 6.92 -4.66
N LEU A 42 -5.08 6.72 -5.15
CA LEU A 42 -5.46 5.63 -6.04
C LEU A 42 -6.26 6.22 -7.20
N ARG A 43 -5.94 5.82 -8.42
CA ARG A 43 -6.68 6.18 -9.64
C ARG A 43 -7.07 4.90 -10.37
N GLY A 44 -8.23 4.90 -11.02
CA GLY A 44 -8.71 3.77 -11.83
C GLY A 44 -9.24 2.58 -11.04
N MET A 45 -9.25 2.63 -9.70
CA MET A 45 -9.84 1.62 -8.81
C MET A 45 -10.45 2.27 -7.56
N GLY A 46 -11.30 1.53 -6.85
CA GLY A 46 -11.87 1.94 -5.58
C GLY A 46 -11.11 1.43 -4.35
N VAL A 47 -11.40 2.03 -3.20
CA VAL A 47 -10.91 1.56 -1.90
C VAL A 47 -12.06 0.88 -1.15
N ALA A 48 -11.84 -0.33 -0.65
CA ALA A 48 -12.79 -1.08 0.16
C ALA A 48 -12.09 -1.76 1.34
N PRO A 49 -12.78 -1.98 2.46
CA PRO A 49 -12.19 -2.72 3.58
C PRO A 49 -11.78 -4.15 3.21
N ALA A 50 -10.72 -4.65 3.86
CA ALA A 50 -10.34 -6.05 3.80
C ALA A 50 -11.51 -6.95 4.22
N GLY A 51 -11.60 -8.14 3.63
CA GLY A 51 -12.70 -9.09 3.81
C GLY A 51 -13.99 -8.74 3.04
N VAL A 52 -14.10 -7.54 2.45
CA VAL A 52 -15.28 -7.16 1.66
C VAL A 52 -14.99 -7.31 0.17
N ALA A 53 -15.64 -8.26 -0.48
CA ALA A 53 -15.49 -8.50 -1.91
C ALA A 53 -16.31 -7.49 -2.73
N ILE A 54 -15.68 -6.39 -3.13
CA ILE A 54 -16.24 -5.40 -4.07
C ILE A 54 -15.36 -5.39 -5.32
N ALA A 55 -15.96 -5.55 -6.50
CA ALA A 55 -15.22 -5.54 -7.75
C ALA A 55 -14.44 -4.23 -7.95
N GLU A 56 -13.25 -4.34 -8.55
CA GLU A 56 -12.35 -3.22 -8.86
C GLU A 56 -11.94 -2.39 -7.63
N THR A 57 -11.84 -3.06 -6.48
CA THR A 57 -11.39 -2.41 -5.24
C THR A 57 -10.22 -3.13 -4.56
N GLY A 58 -9.57 -2.41 -3.65
CA GLY A 58 -8.57 -2.96 -2.74
C GLY A 58 -8.39 -2.07 -1.51
N HIS A 59 -7.33 -2.33 -0.77
CA HIS A 59 -6.90 -1.50 0.35
C HIS A 59 -5.39 -1.33 0.36
N HIS A 60 -4.95 -0.25 1.00
CA HIS A 60 -3.56 0.18 1.00
C HIS A 60 -2.70 -0.64 1.97
N HIS A 61 -1.45 -0.83 1.58
CA HIS A 61 -0.36 -1.24 2.45
C HIS A 61 0.79 -0.26 2.27
N LEU A 62 1.44 0.12 3.38
CA LEU A 62 2.65 0.95 3.37
C LEU A 62 3.84 0.09 3.75
N LEU A 63 4.76 -0.07 2.81
CA LEU A 63 6.03 -0.75 2.97
C LEU A 63 7.07 0.30 3.37
N ILE A 64 7.70 0.09 4.52
CA ILE A 64 8.72 0.97 5.09
C ILE A 64 10.05 0.22 5.06
N ASN A 65 11.09 0.85 4.51
CA ASN A 65 12.46 0.33 4.49
C ASN A 65 12.61 -1.09 3.88
N GLN A 66 11.67 -1.50 3.04
CA GLN A 66 11.75 -2.80 2.37
C GLN A 66 12.88 -2.81 1.35
N ARG A 67 13.77 -3.81 1.45
CA ARG A 67 14.87 -4.01 0.48
C ARG A 67 14.40 -4.59 -0.85
N SER A 68 13.29 -5.33 -0.80
CA SER A 68 12.65 -5.97 -1.93
C SER A 68 11.15 -6.03 -1.68
N LEU A 69 10.36 -6.11 -2.75
CA LEU A 69 8.93 -6.36 -2.63
C LEU A 69 8.64 -7.72 -1.98
N PRO A 70 7.50 -7.87 -1.28
CA PRO A 70 7.02 -9.18 -0.83
C PRO A 70 6.67 -10.07 -2.03
N ASP A 71 6.45 -11.35 -1.77
CA ASP A 71 5.97 -12.30 -2.77
C ASP A 71 4.58 -11.89 -3.29
N LEU A 72 4.52 -11.38 -4.52
CA LEU A 72 3.31 -10.81 -5.12
C LEU A 72 2.24 -11.85 -5.49
N LEU A 73 2.52 -13.14 -5.26
CA LEU A 73 1.58 -14.24 -5.44
C LEU A 73 0.98 -14.73 -4.11
N LYS A 74 1.36 -14.12 -2.98
CA LYS A 74 0.89 -14.49 -1.63
C LYS A 74 0.25 -13.30 -0.93
N PRO A 75 -0.54 -13.56 0.13
CA PRO A 75 -1.03 -12.48 0.97
C PRO A 75 0.12 -11.64 1.50
N ILE A 76 -0.04 -10.32 1.47
CA ILE A 76 0.96 -9.37 1.92
C ILE A 76 1.22 -9.63 3.42
N PRO A 77 2.46 -9.93 3.82
CA PRO A 77 2.76 -10.25 5.21
C PRO A 77 2.59 -9.00 6.08
N ALA A 78 2.03 -9.16 7.27
CA ALA A 78 2.03 -8.11 8.28
C ALA A 78 3.37 -8.14 9.04
N SER A 79 3.97 -6.96 9.22
CA SER A 79 5.18 -6.79 10.04
C SER A 79 5.24 -5.36 10.58
N ALA A 80 6.23 -5.04 11.42
CA ALA A 80 6.47 -3.67 11.85
C ALA A 80 6.84 -2.72 10.69
N GLU A 81 7.29 -3.29 9.56
CA GLU A 81 7.73 -2.56 8.37
C GLU A 81 6.70 -2.60 7.23
N ILE A 82 5.59 -3.34 7.40
CA ILE A 82 4.50 -3.41 6.42
C ILE A 82 3.21 -3.12 7.17
N LEU A 83 2.75 -1.88 7.05
CA LEU A 83 1.53 -1.41 7.71
C LEU A 83 0.31 -1.68 6.83
N HIS A 84 -0.75 -2.18 7.45
CA HIS A 84 -1.99 -2.57 6.79
C HIS A 84 -3.08 -1.53 7.02
N PHE A 85 -3.75 -1.11 5.96
CA PHE A 85 -4.88 -0.17 6.01
C PHE A 85 -6.16 -0.85 5.55
N GLY A 86 -6.43 -2.02 6.13
CA GLY A 86 -7.59 -2.87 5.81
C GLY A 86 -8.95 -2.28 6.18
N GLY A 87 -9.02 -1.11 6.82
CA GLY A 87 -10.27 -0.37 7.02
C GLY A 87 -10.63 0.52 5.83
N GLY A 88 -9.80 0.55 4.78
CA GLY A 88 -9.94 1.47 3.65
C GLY A 88 -9.37 2.86 3.94
N GLN A 89 -8.41 2.97 4.87
CA GLN A 89 -7.75 4.24 5.15
C GLN A 89 -6.96 4.72 3.93
N THR A 90 -7.00 6.03 3.69
CA THR A 90 -6.26 6.72 2.62
C THR A 90 -5.15 7.60 3.16
N GLU A 91 -4.97 7.63 4.48
CA GLU A 91 -3.90 8.37 5.14
C GLU A 91 -3.49 7.73 6.46
N ALA A 92 -2.29 8.07 6.92
CA ALA A 92 -1.74 7.66 8.20
C ALA A 92 -0.84 8.75 8.79
N GLN A 93 -0.73 8.75 10.12
CA GLN A 93 0.32 9.48 10.82
C GLN A 93 1.45 8.50 11.13
N LEU A 94 2.66 8.81 10.65
CA LEU A 94 3.81 7.94 10.77
C LEU A 94 4.90 8.62 11.62
N THR A 95 5.32 7.96 12.69
CA THR A 95 6.48 8.36 13.47
C THR A 95 7.65 7.44 13.13
N LEU A 96 8.73 8.01 12.61
CA LEU A 96 9.94 7.30 12.25
C LEU A 96 11.12 7.79 13.09
N PRO A 97 12.11 6.93 13.40
CA PRO A 97 13.35 7.38 14.01
C PRO A 97 14.11 8.34 13.06
N SER A 98 15.04 9.13 13.60
CA SER A 98 15.90 9.97 12.77
C SER A 98 16.73 9.08 11.81
N GLY A 99 16.77 9.45 10.53
CA GLY A 99 17.44 8.69 9.49
C GLY A 99 16.82 8.84 8.11
N LYS A 100 17.37 8.09 7.15
CA LYS A 100 16.83 7.95 5.80
C LYS A 100 15.86 6.78 5.78
N HIS A 101 14.68 6.99 5.22
CA HIS A 101 13.64 5.96 5.10
C HIS A 101 13.15 5.84 3.67
N THR A 102 12.89 4.61 3.22
CA THR A 102 12.16 4.37 1.97
C THR A 102 10.71 4.01 2.26
N LEU A 103 9.80 4.50 1.43
CA LEU A 103 8.37 4.23 1.50
C LEU A 103 7.86 3.76 0.14
N GLN A 104 6.99 2.75 0.14
CA GLN A 104 6.31 2.26 -1.05
C GLN A 104 4.89 1.83 -0.70
N LEU A 105 3.93 2.07 -1.60
CA LEU A 105 2.57 1.57 -1.46
C LEU A 105 2.40 0.28 -2.27
N LEU A 106 1.58 -0.62 -1.75
CA LEU A 106 1.12 -1.83 -2.44
C LEU A 106 -0.37 -2.00 -2.19
N LEU A 107 -1.17 -2.16 -3.26
CA LEU A 107 -2.60 -2.43 -3.14
C LEU A 107 -2.84 -3.93 -3.01
N GLY A 108 -3.62 -4.32 -2.00
CA GLY A 108 -4.11 -5.69 -1.84
C GLY A 108 -5.63 -5.74 -2.03
N ASN A 109 -6.16 -6.88 -2.49
CA ASN A 109 -7.59 -7.15 -2.56
C ASN A 109 -8.17 -7.47 -1.17
N GLN A 110 -9.41 -7.96 -1.10
CA GLN A 110 -10.09 -8.34 0.14
C GLN A 110 -9.35 -9.39 0.99
N TYR A 111 -8.44 -10.18 0.39
CA TYR A 111 -7.64 -11.20 1.06
C TYR A 111 -6.17 -10.79 1.24
N HIS A 112 -5.85 -9.49 1.07
CA HIS A 112 -4.49 -8.96 1.09
C HIS A 112 -3.60 -9.54 -0.02
N LEU A 113 -4.18 -10.11 -1.08
CA LEU A 113 -3.43 -10.55 -2.26
C LEU A 113 -3.22 -9.34 -3.17
N PRO A 114 -1.99 -9.11 -3.67
CA PRO A 114 -1.77 -8.10 -4.71
C PRO A 114 -2.59 -8.37 -5.97
N HIS A 115 -3.07 -7.30 -6.60
CA HIS A 115 -3.75 -7.34 -7.90
C HIS A 115 -2.82 -7.84 -9.03
N ILE A 116 -3.39 -8.13 -10.20
CA ILE A 116 -2.71 -8.50 -11.45
C ILE A 116 -3.19 -7.55 -12.56
N PRO A 117 -2.29 -6.78 -13.17
CA PRO A 117 -0.92 -6.51 -12.69
C PRO A 117 -0.93 -5.89 -11.27
N PRO A 118 0.16 -6.06 -10.49
CA PRO A 118 0.23 -5.48 -9.15
C PRO A 118 0.23 -3.95 -9.22
N LEU A 119 -0.56 -3.32 -8.35
CA LEU A 119 -0.54 -1.87 -8.17
C LEU A 119 0.43 -1.50 -7.06
N ILE A 120 1.52 -0.87 -7.48
CA ILE A 120 2.67 -0.52 -6.65
C ILE A 120 3.01 0.94 -6.97
N SER A 121 3.28 1.74 -5.95
CA SER A 121 3.77 3.10 -6.20
C SER A 121 5.25 3.12 -6.56
N GLU A 122 5.67 4.26 -7.10
CA GLU A 122 7.09 4.64 -7.06
C GLU A 122 7.64 4.52 -5.64
N LEU A 123 8.91 4.11 -5.54
CA LEU A 123 9.65 4.10 -4.29
C LEU A 123 10.06 5.54 -3.98
N ILE A 124 9.64 6.07 -2.84
CA ILE A 124 10.09 7.38 -2.38
C ILE A 124 11.05 7.24 -1.20
N THR A 125 11.95 8.19 -1.08
CA THR A 125 12.87 8.36 0.03
C THR A 125 12.48 9.61 0.80
N ILE A 126 12.43 9.52 2.13
CA ILE A 126 12.33 10.68 3.01
C ILE A 126 13.46 10.68 4.03
N VAL A 127 13.72 11.83 4.63
CA VAL A 127 14.71 12.00 5.70
C VAL A 127 14.06 12.58 6.94
N VAL A 128 14.36 11.99 8.09
CA VAL A 128 13.88 12.47 9.40
C VAL A 128 15.09 12.89 10.24
N HIS A 129 15.02 14.09 10.84
CA HIS A 129 16.05 14.64 11.72
C HIS A 129 15.57 14.68 13.17
#